data_AF-A0A7C3LI53-F1
#
_entry.id   AF-A0A7C3LI53-F1
#
_cell.length_a   1.000
_cell.length_b   1.000
_cell.length_c   1.000
_cell.angle_alpha   90.00
_cell.angle_beta   90.00
_cell.angle_gamma   90.00
#
_symmetry.space_group_name_H-M   'P 1'
#
loop_
_entity.id
_entity.type
_entity.pdbx_description
1 polymer ?
#
loop_
_entity_poly.entity_id
_entity_poly.type
_entity_poly.pdbx_seq_one_letter_code
_entity_poly.pdbx_strand_id
1 'polypeptide(L)'
;REYAYPDTLVVFPQIYPLEELGLPAKEPFGAIRVRRSLFTDPIKTQGIRDYQPGDRFRDVHWKATAVRGALQTKVYEPSTGMSIAIFLNVATMPQHWMGFHPDVLERAVSVAGSIANYGSQQNWGVGLYANGSVPNSDQPIRVPPGRAPEQLGHVLEALAAVTEFATGSIERMLLRESPALPWVSTIVLVTAVVTEEIMVSLIRLKQAGRRVVLLSLAKDAPPKGVGNILTYHIPASTPAFQKEVHGRTATEAALSNIPTPEPVKIEFE
;
A
#
# COMPACT_ATOMS: atom_id res chain seq x y z
N ARG A 1 -1.19 23.15 36.84
CA ARG A 1 -0.40 22.86 35.62
C ARG A 1 -1.11 21.70 34.93
N GLU A 2 -1.98 21.99 33.98
CA GLU A 2 -2.63 20.97 33.14
C GLU A 2 -1.56 20.31 32.29
N TYR A 3 -1.37 19.01 32.46
CA TYR A 3 -0.59 18.22 31.51
C TYR A 3 -1.50 17.95 30.31
N ALA A 4 -1.18 18.55 29.16
CA ALA A 4 -1.79 18.20 27.89
C ALA A 4 -1.35 16.77 27.56
N TYR A 5 -2.23 15.80 27.80
CA TYR A 5 -2.03 14.44 27.32
C TYR A 5 -2.13 14.45 25.79
N PRO A 6 -1.29 13.70 25.07
CA PRO A 6 -1.48 13.54 23.64
C PRO A 6 -2.79 12.77 23.41
N ASP A 7 -3.73 13.39 22.70
CA ASP A 7 -5.04 12.80 22.38
C ASP A 7 -4.96 11.69 21.31
N THR A 8 -3.80 11.48 20.68
CA THR A 8 -3.63 10.51 19.59
C THR A 8 -2.22 9.92 19.58
N LEU A 9 -2.14 8.59 19.53
CA LEU A 9 -0.92 7.81 19.35
C LEU A 9 -1.01 7.05 18.02
N VAL A 10 -0.08 7.28 17.10
CA VAL A 10 0.01 6.55 15.83
C VAL A 10 1.03 5.43 15.98
N VAL A 11 0.60 4.19 15.71
CA VAL A 11 1.46 2.99 15.77
C VAL A 11 1.71 2.52 14.35
N PHE A 12 2.96 2.57 13.89
CA PHE A 12 3.32 2.10 12.56
C PHE A 12 3.32 0.57 12.47
N PRO A 13 3.03 0.01 11.28
CA PRO A 13 3.05 -1.43 11.08
C PRO A 13 4.43 -2.01 11.34
N GLN A 14 4.47 -3.23 11.86
CA GLN A 14 5.72 -3.96 12.02
C GLN A 14 6.30 -4.33 10.64
N ILE A 15 7.60 -4.07 10.46
CA ILE A 15 8.29 -4.28 9.20
C ILE A 15 9.15 -5.53 9.29
N TYR A 16 8.93 -6.44 8.35
CA TYR A 16 9.63 -7.72 8.24
C TYR A 16 10.50 -7.76 6.97
N PRO A 17 11.68 -8.41 7.02
CA PRO A 17 12.38 -8.81 5.80
C PRO A 17 11.49 -9.69 4.93
N LEU A 18 11.53 -9.51 3.61
CA LEU A 18 10.65 -10.24 2.69
C LEU A 18 10.90 -11.75 2.72
N GLU A 19 12.14 -12.17 3.02
CA GLU A 19 12.53 -13.57 3.18
C GLU A 19 11.82 -14.22 4.37
N GLU A 20 11.63 -13.47 5.46
CA GLU A 20 10.90 -13.96 6.63
C GLU A 20 9.40 -14.11 6.35
N LEU A 21 8.89 -13.39 5.35
CA LEU A 21 7.53 -13.52 4.82
C LEU A 21 7.39 -14.63 3.77
N GLY A 22 8.48 -15.36 3.45
CA GLY A 22 8.48 -16.44 2.47
C GLY A 22 8.60 -15.99 1.01
N LEU A 23 8.94 -14.71 0.75
CA LEU A 23 9.23 -14.21 -0.58
C LEU A 23 10.73 -14.43 -0.92
N PRO A 24 11.08 -14.62 -2.21
CA PRO A 24 12.47 -14.81 -2.59
C PRO A 24 13.25 -13.49 -2.48
N ALA A 25 14.49 -13.57 -1.99
CA ALA A 25 15.40 -12.41 -1.85
C ALA A 25 15.71 -11.73 -3.19
N LYS A 26 15.64 -12.47 -4.30
CA LYS A 26 15.83 -11.95 -5.65
C LYS A 26 14.51 -11.95 -6.41
N GLU A 27 14.20 -10.80 -6.99
CA GLU A 27 13.03 -10.60 -7.85
C GLU A 27 11.69 -11.08 -7.22
N PRO A 28 11.35 -10.64 -5.99
CA PRO A 28 10.11 -11.05 -5.32
C PRO A 28 8.85 -10.75 -6.13
N PHE A 29 8.90 -9.78 -7.04
CA PHE A 29 7.79 -9.42 -7.91
C PHE A 29 7.98 -9.87 -9.39
N GLY A 30 8.74 -10.95 -9.58
CA GLY A 30 9.01 -11.59 -10.87
C GLY A 30 10.15 -10.95 -11.68
N ALA A 31 10.64 -11.67 -12.69
CA ALA A 31 11.83 -11.29 -13.47
C ALA A 31 11.74 -9.88 -14.04
N ILE A 32 12.68 -9.03 -13.61
CA ILE A 32 12.62 -7.61 -13.89
C ILE A 32 13.54 -7.31 -15.06
N ARG A 33 12.98 -7.31 -16.27
CA ARG A 33 13.67 -6.68 -17.40
C ARG A 33 13.49 -5.17 -17.30
N VAL A 34 14.34 -4.51 -16.51
CA VAL A 34 14.52 -3.06 -16.58
C VAL A 34 15.12 -2.74 -17.94
N ARG A 35 14.29 -2.69 -18.98
CA ARG A 35 14.67 -1.95 -20.18
C ARG A 35 14.73 -0.52 -19.71
N ARG A 36 15.93 0.04 -19.60
CA ARG A 36 16.15 1.49 -19.46
C ARG A 36 15.29 2.15 -20.54
N SER A 37 14.12 2.63 -20.14
CA SER A 37 13.21 3.27 -21.06
C SER A 37 13.79 4.65 -21.35
N LEU A 38 14.07 4.93 -22.62
CA LEU A 38 14.39 6.28 -23.09
C LEU A 38 13.16 7.21 -23.05
N PHE A 39 12.02 6.73 -22.54
CA PHE A 39 10.75 7.46 -22.50
C PHE A 39 10.43 7.92 -21.08
N THR A 40 10.10 9.20 -20.93
CA THR A 40 9.48 9.76 -19.72
C THR A 40 8.01 9.34 -19.62
N ASP A 41 7.47 9.21 -18.40
CA ASP A 41 6.06 8.86 -18.21
C ASP A 41 5.19 10.12 -18.37
N PRO A 42 4.33 10.21 -19.40
CA PRO A 42 3.50 11.40 -19.63
C PRO A 42 2.42 11.61 -18.57
N ILE A 43 2.16 10.64 -17.68
CA ILE A 43 1.14 10.74 -16.62
C ILE A 43 1.64 11.59 -15.44
N LYS A 44 2.97 11.67 -15.24
CA LYS A 44 3.55 12.38 -14.09
C LYS A 44 4.30 13.63 -14.51
N THR A 45 3.62 14.76 -14.45
CA THR A 45 4.27 16.08 -14.55
C THR A 45 4.91 16.42 -13.21
N GLN A 46 6.25 16.40 -13.14
CA GLN A 46 7.06 16.77 -11.98
C GLN A 46 7.12 18.29 -11.79
N GLY A 47 6.92 19.06 -12.86
CA GLY A 47 6.93 20.51 -12.82
C GLY A 47 6.86 21.15 -14.20
N ILE A 48 7.18 22.43 -14.27
CA ILE A 48 7.15 23.22 -15.49
C ILE A 48 8.50 23.93 -15.60
N ARG A 49 9.14 23.86 -16.77
CA ARG A 49 10.38 24.59 -17.06
C ARG A 49 10.25 25.40 -18.34
N ASP A 50 11.21 26.30 -18.56
CA ASP A 50 11.30 27.03 -19.82
C ASP A 50 11.54 26.07 -20.99
N TYR A 51 10.82 26.32 -22.09
CA TYR A 51 10.93 25.54 -23.32
C TYR A 51 12.34 25.67 -23.92
N GLN A 52 12.95 24.53 -24.26
CA GLN A 52 14.23 24.49 -24.95
C GLN A 52 14.06 23.97 -26.38
N PRO A 53 14.86 24.46 -27.35
CA PRO A 53 14.90 23.90 -28.70
C PRO A 53 15.23 22.40 -28.65
N GLY A 54 14.25 21.55 -28.95
CA GLY A 54 14.32 20.09 -28.80
C GLY A 54 13.15 19.48 -28.02
N ASP A 55 12.43 20.30 -27.26
CA ASP A 55 11.20 19.88 -26.57
C ASP A 55 10.06 19.64 -27.57
N ARG A 56 9.22 18.63 -27.32
CA ARG A 56 8.08 18.32 -28.20
C ARG A 56 6.95 19.32 -27.93
N PHE A 57 6.31 19.82 -28.99
CA PHE A 57 5.16 20.74 -28.86
C PHE A 57 3.98 20.16 -28.06
N ARG A 58 3.80 18.83 -28.06
CA ARG A 58 2.77 18.16 -27.24
C ARG A 58 2.98 18.35 -25.72
N ASP A 59 4.22 18.60 -25.32
CA ASP A 59 4.61 18.76 -23.93
C ASP A 59 4.52 20.21 -23.45
N VAL A 60 4.06 21.13 -24.30
CA VAL A 60 3.85 22.54 -23.93
C VAL A 60 2.67 22.66 -22.96
N HIS A 61 2.91 23.34 -21.84
CA HIS A 61 1.87 23.69 -20.89
C HIS A 61 1.22 25.01 -21.27
N TRP A 62 0.21 24.97 -22.14
CA TRP A 62 -0.44 26.17 -22.70
C TRP A 62 -0.93 27.16 -21.65
N LYS A 63 -1.53 26.70 -20.54
CA LYS A 63 -1.99 27.59 -19.46
C LYS A 63 -0.83 28.34 -18.77
N ALA A 64 0.31 27.69 -18.55
CA ALA A 64 1.46 28.33 -17.91
C ALA A 64 2.19 29.26 -18.88
N THR A 65 2.22 28.87 -20.16
CA THR A 65 2.72 29.70 -21.27
C THR A 65 1.93 31.01 -21.37
N ALA A 66 0.59 30.95 -21.30
CA ALA A 66 -0.27 32.12 -21.37
C ALA A 66 -0.06 33.09 -20.20
N VAL A 67 0.25 32.58 -18.99
CA VAL A 67 0.48 33.41 -17.80
C VAL A 67 1.88 34.02 -17.79
N ARG A 68 2.92 33.26 -18.16
CA ARG A 68 4.32 33.73 -18.14
C ARG A 68 4.72 34.53 -19.38
N GLY A 69 3.95 34.45 -20.48
CA GLY A 69 4.29 35.10 -21.76
C GLY A 69 5.44 34.44 -22.53
N ALA A 70 5.94 33.29 -22.06
CA ALA A 70 7.00 32.52 -22.70
C ALA A 70 6.63 31.03 -22.72
N LEU A 71 7.05 30.29 -23.76
CA LEU A 71 6.78 28.86 -23.89
C LEU A 71 7.31 28.09 -22.68
N GLN A 72 6.42 27.29 -22.08
CA GLN A 72 6.73 26.45 -20.93
C GLN A 72 6.51 24.98 -21.28
N THR A 73 7.48 24.11 -20.96
CA THR A 73 7.41 22.66 -21.17
C THR A 73 7.10 21.95 -19.86
N LYS A 74 6.19 20.97 -19.90
CA LYS A 74 5.96 20.02 -18.79
C LYS A 74 7.21 19.18 -18.59
N VAL A 75 7.80 19.23 -17.41
CA VAL A 75 8.86 18.31 -17.00
C VAL A 75 8.19 17.06 -16.46
N TYR A 76 8.45 15.93 -17.11
CA TYR A 76 7.98 14.64 -16.63
C TYR A 76 9.06 13.96 -15.81
N GLU A 77 8.63 13.25 -14.77
CA GLU A 77 9.55 12.45 -13.96
C GLU A 77 10.17 11.34 -14.86
N PRO A 78 11.50 11.16 -14.89
CA PRO A 78 12.11 10.08 -15.63
C PRO A 78 11.60 8.72 -15.12
N SER A 79 11.05 7.91 -16.04
CA SER A 79 10.41 6.62 -15.74
C SER A 79 11.41 5.50 -15.38
N THR A 80 12.67 5.83 -15.06
CA THR A 80 13.79 4.89 -15.01
C THR A 80 13.77 3.92 -13.83
N GLY A 81 12.99 4.20 -12.78
CA GLY A 81 12.78 3.26 -11.67
C GLY A 81 11.50 2.44 -11.84
N MET A 82 11.40 1.33 -11.12
CA MET A 82 10.13 0.63 -10.98
C MET A 82 9.14 1.43 -10.12
N SER A 83 7.87 1.06 -10.20
CA SER A 83 6.86 1.48 -9.24
C SER A 83 6.06 0.27 -8.78
N ILE A 84 5.65 0.30 -7.52
CA ILE A 84 4.79 -0.69 -6.89
C ILE A 84 3.53 0.03 -6.38
N ALA A 85 2.38 -0.49 -6.76
CA ALA A 85 1.09 -0.06 -6.26
C ALA A 85 0.55 -1.20 -5.39
N ILE A 86 0.57 -0.98 -4.08
CA ILE A 86 0.13 -1.95 -3.09
C ILE A 86 -1.36 -1.75 -2.89
N PHE A 87 -2.15 -2.79 -3.16
CA PHE A 87 -3.57 -2.83 -2.87
C PHE A 87 -3.77 -3.67 -1.61
N LEU A 88 -4.23 -3.05 -0.52
CA LEU A 88 -4.55 -3.74 0.72
C LEU A 88 -6.05 -3.99 0.80
N ASN A 89 -6.45 -5.25 0.87
CA ASN A 89 -7.81 -5.63 1.21
C ASN A 89 -7.96 -5.77 2.73
N VAL A 90 -8.73 -4.89 3.36
CA VAL A 90 -9.00 -4.94 4.82
C VAL A 90 -10.01 -6.03 5.19
N ALA A 91 -10.76 -6.56 4.21
CA ALA A 91 -11.67 -7.67 4.45
C ALA A 91 -10.88 -8.95 4.79
N THR A 92 -11.12 -9.47 5.99
CA THR A 92 -10.53 -10.70 6.50
C THR A 92 -11.48 -11.89 6.46
N MET A 93 -12.74 -11.65 6.07
CA MET A 93 -13.77 -12.66 5.89
C MET A 93 -14.47 -12.49 4.53
N PRO A 94 -14.99 -13.58 3.92
CA PRO A 94 -15.72 -13.51 2.66
C PRO A 94 -16.94 -12.58 2.69
N GLN A 95 -17.64 -12.54 3.82
CA GLN A 95 -18.79 -11.66 4.01
C GLN A 95 -18.56 -10.73 5.19
N HIS A 96 -18.80 -9.43 4.98
CA HIS A 96 -18.51 -8.38 5.96
C HIS A 96 -19.32 -8.51 7.26
N TRP A 97 -20.52 -9.11 7.22
CA TRP A 97 -21.38 -9.29 8.39
C TRP A 97 -20.88 -10.38 9.34
N MET A 98 -19.91 -11.21 8.93
CA MET A 98 -19.31 -12.21 9.81
C MET A 98 -18.28 -11.59 10.79
N GLY A 99 -18.02 -10.29 10.67
CA GLY A 99 -17.03 -9.56 11.43
C GLY A 99 -15.68 -9.54 10.74
N PHE A 100 -14.61 -9.41 11.54
CA PHE A 100 -13.24 -9.39 11.06
C PHE A 100 -12.32 -10.10 12.06
N HIS A 101 -11.16 -10.55 11.58
CA HIS A 101 -10.09 -11.09 12.40
C HIS A 101 -8.99 -10.04 12.60
N PRO A 102 -8.87 -9.42 13.78
CA PRO A 102 -7.88 -8.37 14.05
C PRO A 102 -6.45 -8.82 13.72
N ASP A 103 -6.03 -9.98 14.22
CA ASP A 103 -4.67 -10.49 13.98
C ASP A 103 -4.35 -10.70 12.50
N VAL A 104 -5.35 -11.05 11.69
CA VAL A 104 -5.17 -11.27 10.25
C VAL A 104 -5.02 -9.92 9.54
N LEU A 105 -5.79 -8.91 9.96
CA LEU A 105 -5.70 -7.55 9.45
C LEU A 105 -4.33 -6.94 9.78
N GLU A 106 -3.89 -7.04 11.03
CA GLU A 106 -2.58 -6.55 11.49
C GLU A 106 -1.42 -7.18 10.69
N ARG A 107 -1.50 -8.49 10.42
CA ARG A 107 -0.53 -9.16 9.55
C ARG A 107 -0.60 -8.67 8.11
N ALA A 108 -1.79 -8.44 7.56
CA ALA A 108 -1.93 -7.91 6.20
C ALA A 108 -1.36 -6.48 6.09
N VAL A 109 -1.60 -5.65 7.10
CA VAL A 109 -1.03 -4.31 7.27
C VAL A 109 0.50 -4.36 7.38
N SER A 110 1.03 -5.27 8.19
CA SER A 110 2.47 -5.50 8.33
C SER A 110 3.13 -6.00 7.03
N VAL A 111 2.48 -6.91 6.30
CA VAL A 111 2.94 -7.37 4.98
C VAL A 111 2.96 -6.21 3.99
N ALA A 112 1.90 -5.40 3.94
CA ALA A 112 1.84 -4.21 3.07
C ALA A 112 2.95 -3.20 3.41
N GLY A 113 3.16 -2.92 4.70
CA GLY A 113 4.25 -2.05 5.18
C GLY A 113 5.63 -2.59 4.81
N SER A 114 5.83 -3.90 4.95
CA SER A 114 7.10 -4.57 4.62
C SER A 114 7.44 -4.46 3.13
N ILE A 115 6.44 -4.62 2.25
CA ILE A 115 6.59 -4.43 0.81
C ILE A 115 6.88 -2.97 0.46
N ALA A 116 6.18 -2.04 1.10
CA ALA A 116 6.40 -0.62 0.91
C ALA A 116 7.84 -0.22 1.29
N ASN A 117 8.30 -0.68 2.46
CA ASN A 117 9.65 -0.46 2.93
C ASN A 117 10.69 -1.07 1.98
N TYR A 118 10.51 -2.32 1.55
CA TYR A 118 11.40 -2.95 0.56
C TYR A 118 11.46 -2.15 -0.74
N GLY A 119 10.30 -1.76 -1.30
CA GLY A 119 10.25 -0.96 -2.52
C GLY A 119 10.98 0.38 -2.38
N SER A 120 10.83 1.04 -1.23
CA SER A 120 11.53 2.28 -0.92
C SER A 120 13.06 2.09 -0.86
N GLN A 121 13.54 1.03 -0.20
CA GLN A 121 14.97 0.70 -0.15
C GLN A 121 15.57 0.41 -1.53
N GLN A 122 14.76 -0.08 -2.48
CA GLN A 122 15.16 -0.28 -3.87
C GLN A 122 15.00 0.97 -4.75
N ASN A 123 14.65 2.12 -4.16
CA ASN A 123 14.37 3.39 -4.84
C ASN A 123 13.24 3.27 -5.88
N TRP A 124 12.23 2.45 -5.59
CA TRP A 124 11.03 2.33 -6.42
C TRP A 124 9.99 3.36 -6.03
N GLY A 125 9.10 3.69 -6.97
CA GLY A 125 7.92 4.48 -6.64
C GLY A 125 6.94 3.64 -5.84
N VAL A 126 6.64 3.99 -4.59
CA VAL A 126 5.77 3.19 -3.71
C VAL A 126 4.44 3.91 -3.52
N GLY A 127 3.33 3.21 -3.71
CA GLY A 127 1.98 3.72 -3.45
C GLY A 127 1.12 2.68 -2.75
N LEU A 128 0.06 3.16 -2.12
CA LEU A 128 -0.90 2.37 -1.34
C LEU A 128 -2.33 2.72 -1.74
N TYR A 129 -3.15 1.69 -1.91
CA TYR A 129 -4.58 1.77 -2.10
C TYR A 129 -5.21 0.77 -1.14
N ALA A 130 -5.97 1.22 -0.16
CA ALA A 130 -6.66 0.32 0.76
C ALA A 130 -8.17 0.53 0.65
N ASN A 131 -8.94 -0.55 0.60
CA ASN A 131 -10.40 -0.45 0.62
C ASN A 131 -10.98 -0.13 1.98
N GLY A 132 -10.18 -0.10 3.05
CA GLY A 132 -10.53 0.55 4.31
C GLY A 132 -10.45 2.08 4.23
N SER A 133 -10.93 2.75 5.28
CA SER A 133 -10.80 4.20 5.46
C SER A 133 -9.97 4.53 6.70
N VAL A 134 -9.63 5.81 6.84
CA VAL A 134 -9.12 6.37 8.10
C VAL A 134 -10.28 6.67 9.07
N PRO A 135 -10.02 6.81 10.39
CA PRO A 135 -11.05 7.19 11.34
C PRO A 135 -11.79 8.47 10.91
N ASN A 136 -13.11 8.49 11.09
CA ASN A 136 -14.00 9.60 10.70
C ASN A 136 -14.02 9.90 9.19
N SER A 137 -13.65 8.93 8.34
CA SER A 137 -13.78 9.02 6.89
C SER A 137 -14.53 7.82 6.32
N ASP A 138 -15.28 8.05 5.25
CA ASP A 138 -15.97 7.04 4.43
C ASP A 138 -15.26 6.78 3.09
N GLN A 139 -14.10 7.42 2.87
CA GLN A 139 -13.36 7.30 1.63
C GLN A 139 -12.25 6.26 1.72
N PRO A 140 -12.03 5.49 0.64
CA PRO A 140 -10.91 4.58 0.58
C PRO A 140 -9.58 5.34 0.62
N ILE A 141 -8.58 4.74 1.26
CA ILE A 141 -7.22 5.28 1.31
C ILE A 141 -6.56 5.22 -0.07
N ARG A 142 -5.98 6.34 -0.48
CA ARG A 142 -5.29 6.51 -1.78
C ARG A 142 -4.01 7.32 -1.59
N VAL A 143 -2.89 6.65 -1.72
CA VAL A 143 -1.56 7.25 -1.77
C VAL A 143 -0.93 6.85 -3.11
N PRO A 144 -1.01 7.69 -4.15
CA PRO A 144 -0.45 7.36 -5.46
C PRO A 144 1.06 7.07 -5.38
N PRO A 145 1.60 6.20 -6.25
CA PRO A 145 3.02 5.86 -6.20
C PRO A 145 3.93 7.09 -6.31
N GLY A 146 4.83 7.28 -5.35
CA GLY A 146 5.79 8.39 -5.29
C GLY A 146 7.19 7.91 -4.95
N ARG A 147 8.21 8.75 -5.18
CA ARG A 147 9.62 8.49 -4.83
C ARG A 147 10.21 9.54 -3.89
N ALA A 148 9.39 10.47 -3.42
CA ALA A 148 9.85 11.49 -2.49
C ALA A 148 10.35 10.81 -1.20
N PRO A 149 11.36 11.37 -0.51
CA PRO A 149 11.88 10.82 0.74
C PRO A 149 10.79 10.55 1.78
N GLU A 150 9.76 11.41 1.82
CA GLU A 150 8.63 11.34 2.76
C GLU A 150 7.57 10.32 2.36
N GLN A 151 7.63 9.79 1.13
CA GLN A 151 6.60 8.92 0.57
C GLN A 151 6.38 7.66 1.42
N LEU A 152 7.46 7.04 1.90
CA LEU A 152 7.33 5.86 2.76
C LEU A 152 6.60 6.21 4.06
N GLY A 153 6.90 7.37 4.65
CA GLY A 153 6.20 7.88 5.83
C GLY A 153 4.70 8.00 5.59
N HIS A 154 4.29 8.64 4.49
CA HIS A 154 2.86 8.77 4.14
C HIS A 154 2.17 7.40 3.96
N VAL A 155 2.87 6.43 3.36
CA VAL A 155 2.33 5.08 3.19
C VAL A 155 2.18 4.36 4.54
N LEU A 156 3.19 4.45 5.42
CA LEU A 156 3.15 3.81 6.74
C LEU A 156 2.12 4.46 7.67
N GLU A 157 1.96 5.78 7.61
CA GLU A 157 0.93 6.51 8.35
C GLU A 157 -0.47 6.15 7.87
N ALA A 158 -0.68 6.05 6.55
CA ALA A 158 -1.93 5.59 5.98
C ALA A 158 -2.26 4.13 6.36
N LEU A 159 -1.25 3.26 6.44
CA LEU A 159 -1.41 1.89 6.95
C LEU A 159 -1.74 1.88 8.44
N ALA A 160 -1.10 2.72 9.25
CA ALA A 160 -1.37 2.83 10.68
C ALA A 160 -2.79 3.35 10.98
N ALA A 161 -3.34 4.17 10.10
CA ALA A 161 -4.68 4.71 10.22
C ALA A 161 -5.77 3.84 9.59
N VAL A 162 -5.44 2.69 8.97
CA VAL A 162 -6.46 1.90 8.27
C VAL A 162 -7.43 1.23 9.24
N THR A 163 -8.72 1.40 9.00
CA THR A 163 -9.78 0.71 9.76
C THR A 163 -10.17 -0.61 9.10
N GLU A 164 -10.81 -1.48 9.88
CA GLU A 164 -11.35 -2.78 9.46
C GLU A 164 -12.54 -2.67 8.49
N PHE A 165 -13.15 -1.49 8.40
CA PHE A 165 -14.36 -1.27 7.61
C PHE A 165 -14.03 -0.99 6.15
N ALA A 166 -14.32 -1.97 5.29
CA ALA A 166 -14.19 -1.79 3.86
C ALA A 166 -15.26 -0.81 3.32
N THR A 167 -14.81 0.33 2.78
CA THR A 167 -15.62 1.32 2.05
C THR A 167 -16.11 0.80 0.68
N GLY A 168 -15.58 -0.34 0.23
CA GLY A 168 -16.00 -1.01 -0.98
C GLY A 168 -15.22 -2.29 -1.26
N SER A 169 -15.60 -3.00 -2.33
CA SER A 169 -14.92 -4.21 -2.80
C SER A 169 -13.53 -3.87 -3.37
N ILE A 170 -12.51 -4.64 -3.02
CA ILE A 170 -11.13 -4.41 -3.47
C ILE A 170 -10.98 -4.54 -4.99
N GLU A 171 -11.81 -5.38 -5.62
CA GLU A 171 -11.87 -5.65 -7.06
C GLU A 171 -12.27 -4.39 -7.84
N ARG A 172 -13.32 -3.71 -7.39
CA ARG A 172 -13.75 -2.43 -7.99
C ARG A 172 -12.67 -1.37 -7.84
N MET A 173 -11.99 -1.33 -6.70
CA MET A 173 -10.87 -0.41 -6.49
C MET A 173 -9.71 -0.72 -7.45
N LEU A 174 -9.29 -1.98 -7.55
CA LEU A 174 -8.26 -2.41 -8.50
C LEU A 174 -8.57 -1.97 -9.93
N LEU A 175 -9.78 -2.24 -10.40
CA LEU A 175 -10.20 -1.88 -11.76
C LEU A 175 -10.31 -0.37 -11.95
N ARG A 176 -10.75 0.39 -10.94
CA ARG A 176 -10.88 1.85 -11.00
C ARG A 176 -9.53 2.57 -10.99
N GLU A 177 -8.59 2.13 -10.16
CA GLU A 177 -7.31 2.83 -9.97
C GLU A 177 -6.23 2.38 -10.96
N SER A 178 -6.29 1.13 -11.44
CA SER A 178 -5.29 0.59 -12.37
C SER A 178 -5.03 1.42 -13.64
N PRO A 179 -6.01 2.11 -14.27
CA PRO A 179 -5.74 2.90 -15.47
C PRO A 179 -4.86 4.12 -15.20
N ALA A 180 -4.94 4.70 -14.00
CA ALA A 180 -4.15 5.87 -13.60
C ALA A 180 -2.72 5.52 -13.15
N LEU A 181 -2.43 4.24 -12.91
CA LEU A 181 -1.10 3.79 -12.54
C LEU A 181 -0.14 3.83 -13.73
N PRO A 182 1.13 4.24 -13.53
CA PRO A 182 2.19 4.09 -14.52
C PRO A 182 2.18 2.68 -15.12
N TRP A 183 2.32 2.57 -16.45
CA TRP A 183 2.21 1.28 -17.14
C TRP A 183 3.16 0.21 -16.59
N VAL A 184 4.36 0.63 -16.19
CA VAL A 184 5.44 -0.24 -15.67
C VAL A 184 5.23 -0.61 -14.19
N SER A 185 4.16 -0.13 -13.56
CA SER A 185 3.86 -0.44 -12.16
C SER A 185 3.55 -1.92 -11.97
N THR A 186 4.12 -2.49 -10.92
CA THR A 186 3.67 -3.78 -10.39
C THR A 186 2.52 -3.54 -9.44
N ILE A 187 1.37 -4.14 -9.74
CA ILE A 187 0.20 -4.16 -8.86
C ILE A 187 0.37 -5.34 -7.91
N VAL A 188 0.43 -5.07 -6.61
CA VAL A 188 0.56 -6.10 -5.58
C VAL A 188 -0.69 -6.08 -4.72
N LEU A 189 -1.50 -7.13 -4.81
CA LEU A 189 -2.67 -7.30 -3.96
C LEU A 189 -2.30 -8.08 -2.71
N VAL A 190 -2.51 -7.48 -1.53
CA VAL A 190 -2.39 -8.12 -0.22
C VAL A 190 -3.78 -8.38 0.30
N THR A 191 -4.12 -9.65 0.55
CA THR A 191 -5.46 -10.00 1.02
C THR A 191 -5.48 -11.28 1.84
N ALA A 192 -6.34 -11.32 2.85
CA ALA A 192 -6.64 -12.50 3.64
C ALA A 192 -7.76 -13.38 3.05
N VAL A 193 -8.47 -12.89 2.03
CA VAL A 193 -9.59 -13.58 1.41
C VAL A 193 -9.40 -13.58 -0.10
N VAL A 194 -9.42 -14.76 -0.71
CA VAL A 194 -9.29 -14.91 -2.16
C VAL A 194 -10.63 -15.39 -2.70
N THR A 195 -11.35 -14.50 -3.36
CA THR A 195 -12.63 -14.77 -4.03
C THR A 195 -12.45 -15.00 -5.52
N GLU A 196 -13.47 -15.55 -6.20
CA GLU A 196 -13.45 -15.69 -7.65
C GLU A 196 -13.41 -14.33 -8.35
N GLU A 197 -14.08 -13.31 -7.80
CA GLU A 197 -14.12 -11.95 -8.34
C GLU A 197 -12.74 -11.28 -8.29
N ILE A 198 -11.99 -11.47 -7.20
CA ILE A 198 -10.59 -11.02 -7.09
C ILE A 198 -9.77 -11.67 -8.21
N MET A 199 -9.89 -12.99 -8.37
CA MET A 199 -9.12 -13.72 -9.37
C MET A 199 -9.47 -13.28 -10.80
N VAL A 200 -10.75 -13.12 -11.13
CA VAL A 200 -11.20 -12.62 -12.43
C VAL A 200 -10.63 -11.22 -12.69
N SER A 201 -10.64 -10.34 -11.67
CA SER A 201 -10.10 -8.98 -11.79
C SER A 201 -8.59 -8.97 -12.04
N LEU A 202 -7.82 -9.79 -11.31
CA LEU A 202 -6.38 -9.93 -11.51
C LEU A 202 -6.04 -10.52 -12.89
N ILE A 203 -6.80 -11.52 -13.36
CA ILE A 203 -6.64 -12.11 -14.70
C ILE A 203 -6.87 -11.05 -15.77
N ARG A 204 -7.93 -10.23 -15.65
CA ARG A 204 -8.22 -9.14 -16.60
C ARG A 204 -7.09 -8.12 -16.65
N LEU A 205 -6.58 -7.69 -15.49
CA LEU A 205 -5.44 -6.76 -15.43
C LEU A 205 -4.19 -7.36 -16.09
N LYS A 206 -3.94 -8.65 -15.85
CA LYS A 206 -2.82 -9.36 -16.47
C LYS A 206 -2.97 -9.47 -17.99
N GLN A 207 -4.15 -9.81 -18.48
CA GLN A 207 -4.46 -9.86 -19.92
C GLN A 207 -4.33 -8.48 -20.57
N ALA A 208 -4.61 -7.41 -19.83
CA ALA A 208 -4.34 -6.03 -20.24
C ALA A 208 -2.84 -5.66 -20.20
N GLY A 209 -1.94 -6.60 -19.92
CA GLY A 209 -0.49 -6.39 -19.89
C GLY A 209 0.05 -5.80 -18.60
N ARG A 210 -0.77 -5.67 -17.55
CA ARG A 210 -0.29 -5.23 -16.22
C ARG A 210 0.46 -6.35 -15.53
N ARG A 211 1.48 -5.97 -14.76
CA ARG A 211 2.17 -6.88 -13.84
C ARG A 211 1.36 -6.97 -12.56
N VAL A 212 0.93 -8.18 -12.21
CA VAL A 212 0.12 -8.44 -11.02
C VAL A 212 0.78 -9.51 -10.15
N VAL A 213 0.79 -9.27 -8.84
CA VAL A 213 1.25 -10.21 -7.82
C VAL A 213 0.18 -10.32 -6.74
N LEU A 214 -0.14 -11.54 -6.34
CA LEU A 214 -1.07 -11.82 -5.26
C LEU A 214 -0.31 -12.31 -4.02
N LEU A 215 -0.46 -11.62 -2.90
CA LEU A 215 0.00 -12.06 -1.58
C LEU A 215 -1.22 -12.44 -0.76
N SER A 216 -1.41 -13.75 -0.59
CA SER A 216 -2.55 -14.31 0.12
C SER A 216 -2.16 -14.65 1.56
N LEU A 217 -2.90 -14.11 2.52
CA LEU A 217 -2.86 -14.46 3.95
C LEU A 217 -4.01 -15.41 4.33
N ALA A 218 -4.70 -15.98 3.34
CA ALA A 218 -5.79 -16.92 3.59
C ALA A 218 -5.28 -18.14 4.38
N LYS A 219 -6.17 -18.77 5.16
CA LYS A 219 -5.83 -19.97 5.93
C LYS A 219 -5.32 -21.08 5.00
N ASP A 220 -6.06 -21.34 3.93
CA ASP A 220 -5.72 -22.32 2.92
C ASP A 220 -4.97 -21.67 1.76
N ALA A 221 -4.03 -22.42 1.18
CA ALA A 221 -3.28 -21.92 0.04
C ALA A 221 -4.23 -21.70 -1.15
N PRO A 222 -4.14 -20.54 -1.85
CA PRO A 222 -4.93 -20.31 -3.03
C PRO A 222 -4.64 -21.37 -4.11
N PRO A 223 -5.61 -21.73 -4.95
CA PRO A 223 -5.43 -22.75 -5.98
C PRO A 223 -4.24 -22.40 -6.89
N LYS A 224 -3.30 -23.35 -7.02
CA LYS A 224 -2.11 -23.15 -7.86
C LYS A 224 -2.52 -23.05 -9.34
N GLY A 225 -1.92 -22.10 -10.06
CA GLY A 225 -2.00 -22.05 -11.54
C GLY A 225 -3.17 -21.27 -12.14
N VAL A 226 -4.03 -20.64 -11.33
CA VAL A 226 -5.13 -19.83 -11.87
C VAL A 226 -4.57 -18.55 -12.52
N GLY A 227 -4.60 -18.49 -13.86
CA GLY A 227 -4.21 -17.31 -14.65
C GLY A 227 -2.69 -17.05 -14.76
N ASN A 228 -1.83 -17.99 -14.36
CA ASN A 228 -0.37 -17.81 -14.29
C ASN A 228 0.06 -16.59 -13.43
N ILE A 229 -0.80 -16.10 -12.54
CA ILE A 229 -0.48 -14.94 -11.69
C ILE A 229 0.63 -15.36 -10.70
N LEU A 230 1.59 -14.46 -10.45
CA LEU A 230 2.59 -14.72 -9.42
C LEU A 230 1.91 -14.61 -8.06
N THR A 231 1.79 -15.73 -7.37
CA THR A 231 1.07 -15.83 -6.10
C THR A 231 1.99 -16.34 -5.01
N TYR A 232 2.05 -15.63 -3.90
CA TYR A 232 2.67 -16.08 -2.67
C TYR A 232 1.60 -16.30 -1.61
N HIS A 233 1.73 -17.39 -0.87
CA HIS A 233 0.88 -17.71 0.28
C HIS A 233 1.71 -17.48 1.54
N ILE A 234 1.21 -16.61 2.43
CA ILE A 234 1.86 -16.19 3.67
C ILE A 234 0.96 -16.64 4.83
N PRO A 235 1.04 -17.92 5.25
CA PRO A 235 0.19 -18.44 6.31
C PRO A 235 0.54 -17.83 7.68
N ALA A 236 -0.35 -17.99 8.66
CA ALA A 236 -0.09 -17.58 10.05
C ALA A 236 1.13 -18.28 10.69
N SER A 237 1.54 -19.43 10.14
CA SER A 237 2.74 -20.17 10.58
C SER A 237 4.06 -19.61 10.01
N THR A 238 4.01 -18.53 9.23
CA THR A 238 5.20 -17.88 8.67
C THR A 238 6.14 -17.40 9.79
N PRO A 239 7.47 -17.59 9.69
CA PRO A 239 8.41 -17.27 10.76
C PRO A 239 8.29 -15.84 11.30
N ALA A 240 8.02 -14.87 10.42
CA ALA A 240 7.75 -13.47 10.80
C ALA A 240 6.70 -13.36 11.92
N PHE A 241 5.60 -14.10 11.83
CA PHE A 241 4.47 -14.02 12.75
C PHE A 241 4.60 -14.93 13.98
N GLN A 242 5.53 -15.89 13.95
CA GLN A 242 5.79 -16.75 15.10
C GLN A 242 6.66 -16.09 16.16
N LYS A 243 7.53 -15.15 15.74
CA LYS A 243 8.40 -14.38 16.66
C LYS A 243 7.59 -13.52 17.63
N GLU A 244 6.39 -13.07 17.24
CA GLU A 244 5.49 -12.27 18.08
C GLU A 244 4.82 -13.06 19.21
N VAL A 245 4.60 -14.38 19.08
CA VAL A 245 3.92 -15.17 20.12
C VAL A 245 4.78 -15.29 21.40
N HIS A 246 6.10 -15.13 21.29
CA HIS A 246 7.01 -15.06 22.46
C HIS A 246 7.15 -13.64 23.03
N GLY A 247 6.57 -12.65 22.37
CA GLY A 247 6.46 -11.27 22.84
C GLY A 247 5.10 -11.00 23.47
N ARG A 248 4.76 -11.69 24.58
CA ARG A 248 4.02 -11.02 25.65
C ARG A 248 4.89 -9.81 26.03
N THR A 249 4.58 -8.69 25.42
CA THR A 249 5.53 -7.59 25.25
C THR A 249 5.80 -6.95 26.60
N ALA A 250 6.99 -6.36 26.76
CA ALA A 250 7.32 -5.52 27.92
C ALA A 250 6.25 -4.45 28.19
N THR A 251 5.47 -4.08 27.18
CA THR A 251 4.27 -3.23 27.28
C THR A 251 3.11 -3.89 28.03
N GLU A 252 2.76 -5.15 27.74
CA GLU A 252 1.70 -5.86 28.46
C GLU A 252 2.09 -6.12 29.92
N ALA A 253 3.37 -6.44 30.17
CA ALA A 253 3.95 -6.55 31.51
C ALA A 253 4.10 -5.20 32.24
N ALA A 254 4.30 -4.09 31.50
CA ALA A 254 4.31 -2.75 32.05
C ALA A 254 2.88 -2.25 32.36
N LEU A 255 1.92 -2.53 31.49
CA LEU A 255 0.50 -2.20 31.64
C LEU A 255 -0.13 -2.99 32.79
N SER A 256 0.28 -4.24 33.03
CA SER A 256 -0.18 -5.02 34.19
C SER A 256 0.30 -4.45 35.54
N ASN A 257 1.33 -3.61 35.54
CA ASN A 257 1.83 -2.91 36.72
C ASN A 257 1.26 -1.49 36.88
N ILE A 258 0.44 -1.02 35.94
CA ILE A 258 -0.27 0.26 36.08
C ILE A 258 -1.51 0.00 36.95
N PRO A 259 -1.64 0.64 38.12
CA PRO A 259 -2.84 0.50 38.93
C PRO A 259 -4.04 0.99 38.14
N THR A 260 -5.09 0.16 38.06
CA THR A 260 -6.38 0.55 37.50
C THR A 260 -6.87 1.80 38.25
N PRO A 261 -7.07 2.95 37.59
CA PRO A 261 -7.52 4.15 38.28
C PRO A 261 -8.91 3.86 38.87
N GLU A 262 -9.07 4.08 40.18
CA GLU A 262 -10.36 3.96 40.82
C GLU A 262 -11.35 4.93 40.17
N PRO A 263 -12.59 4.51 39.88
CA PRO A 263 -13.58 5.40 39.31
C PRO A 263 -13.85 6.53 40.31
N VAL A 264 -13.46 7.75 39.95
CA VAL A 264 -13.75 8.96 40.72
C VAL A 264 -15.27 9.14 40.70
N LYS A 265 -15.91 8.89 41.85
CA LYS A 265 -17.32 9.26 42.06
C LYS A 265 -17.37 10.79 42.05
N ILE A 266 -17.88 11.34 40.96
CA ILE A 266 -18.23 12.76 40.89
C ILE A 266 -19.53 12.89 41.69
N GLU A 267 -19.42 13.35 42.93
CA GLU A 267 -20.59 13.82 43.69
C GLU A 267 -21.00 15.17 43.09
N PHE A 268 -22.20 15.21 42.53
CA PHE A 268 -22.83 16.45 42.10
C PHE A 268 -23.58 17.03 43.31
N GLU A 269 -23.12 18.17 43.82
CA GLU A 269 -23.92 19.08 44.66
C GLU A 269 -24.82 19.96 43.81
#